data_AF-A0A0C2W4K7-F1
#
_entry.id   AF-A0A0C2W4K7-F1
#
_cell.length_a   1.000
_cell.length_b   1.000
_cell.length_c   1.000
_cell.angle_alpha   90.00
_cell.angle_beta   90.00
_cell.angle_gamma   90.00
#
_symmetry.space_group_name_H-M   'P 1'
#
loop_
_entity.id
_entity.type
_entity.pdbx_description
1 polymer ?
#
loop_
_entity_poly.entity_id
_entity_poly.type
_entity_poly.pdbx_seq_one_letter_code
_entity_poly.pdbx_strand_id
1 'polypeptide(L)'
;MCLSIPSRVTQINQENNTATVDTMGVSREASLDLMEEGSVQIGDFVLLHIGFIMNKIDEEDALASLETYREILEMMDEKERQQAILDGDNCANGG
;
A
#
# COMPACT_ATOMS: atom_id res chain seq x y z
N MET A 1 5.10 9.92 -4.89
CA MET A 1 4.06 8.89 -5.09
C MET A 1 4.55 7.60 -4.44
N CYS A 2 4.05 7.23 -3.27
CA CYS A 2 4.45 6.01 -2.56
C CYS A 2 3.46 4.89 -2.90
N LEU A 3 3.95 3.81 -3.53
CA LEU A 3 3.17 2.60 -3.77
C LEU A 3 3.13 1.78 -2.48
N SER A 4 1.94 1.57 -1.92
CA SER A 4 1.74 0.67 -0.79
C SER A 4 1.88 -0.77 -1.29
N ILE A 5 2.91 -1.49 -0.84
CA ILE A 5 3.18 -2.85 -1.28
C ILE A 5 2.56 -3.83 -0.28
N PRO A 6 1.69 -4.75 -0.72
CA PRO A 6 1.16 -5.80 0.15
C PRO A 6 2.32 -6.66 0.64
N SER A 7 2.40 -6.81 1.95
CA SER A 7 3.48 -7.52 2.63
C SER A 7 2.88 -8.53 3.60
N ARG A 8 3.49 -9.70 3.71
CA ARG A 8 3.00 -10.76 4.60
C ARG A 8 3.67 -10.66 5.96
N VAL A 9 2.91 -10.69 7.05
CA VAL A 9 3.47 -10.70 8.40
C VAL A 9 4.10 -12.05 8.70
N THR A 10 5.41 -12.06 8.96
CA THR A 10 6.16 -13.29 9.30
C THR A 10 6.41 -13.40 10.80
N GLN A 11 6.46 -12.27 11.51
CA GLN A 11 6.69 -12.23 12.95
C GLN A 11 6.06 -10.98 13.56
N ILE A 12 5.61 -11.09 14.81
CA ILE A 12 5.02 -9.98 15.57
C ILE A 12 5.75 -9.88 16.91
N ASN A 13 6.17 -8.67 17.26
CA ASN A 13 6.79 -8.33 18.53
C ASN A 13 5.84 -7.42 19.34
N GLN A 14 5.11 -8.03 20.26
CA GLN A 14 4.13 -7.33 21.10
C GLN A 14 4.77 -6.39 22.12
N GLU A 15 6.01 -6.64 22.57
CA GLU A 15 6.69 -5.76 23.53
C GLU A 15 7.07 -4.41 22.92
N ASN A 16 7.45 -4.39 21.65
CA ASN A 16 7.85 -3.16 20.95
C ASN A 16 6.76 -2.62 20.01
N ASN A 17 5.59 -3.26 19.98
CA ASN A 17 4.49 -2.94 19.07
C ASN A 17 4.93 -2.87 17.58
N THR A 18 5.80 -3.80 17.16
CA THR A 18 6.33 -3.90 15.80
C THR A 18 6.06 -5.27 15.20
N ALA A 19 5.97 -5.33 13.87
CA ALA A 19 5.85 -6.57 13.10
C ALA A 19 6.95 -6.64 12.03
N THR A 20 7.48 -7.83 11.81
CA THR A 20 8.32 -8.11 10.65
C THR A 20 7.43 -8.61 9.52
N VAL A 21 7.52 -7.96 8.38
CA VAL A 21 6.78 -8.28 7.17
C VAL A 21 7.74 -8.67 6.04
N ASP A 22 7.36 -9.65 5.24
CA ASP A 22 8.05 -10.00 4.00
C ASP A 22 7.38 -9.31 2.82
N THR A 23 8.17 -8.50 2.11
CA THR A 23 7.78 -7.82 0.88
C THR A 23 8.61 -8.38 -0.26
N MET A 24 8.05 -9.32 -1.04
CA MET A 24 8.73 -9.92 -2.21
C MET A 24 10.11 -10.54 -1.88
N GLY A 25 10.25 -11.19 -0.71
CA GLY A 25 11.50 -11.81 -0.25
C GLY A 25 12.45 -10.89 0.51
N VAL A 26 12.04 -9.64 0.78
CA VAL A 26 12.76 -8.70 1.64
C VAL A 26 12.00 -8.52 2.95
N SER A 27 12.62 -8.93 4.05
CA SER A 27 12.07 -8.70 5.38
C SER A 27 12.24 -7.24 5.80
N ARG A 28 11.16 -6.61 6.23
CA ARG A 28 11.12 -5.23 6.74
C ARG A 28 10.38 -5.17 8.06
N GLU A 29 10.82 -4.29 8.94
CA GLU A 29 10.11 -4.00 10.18
C GLU A 29 9.09 -2.89 9.94
N ALA A 30 7.89 -3.07 10.49
CA ALA A 30 6.77 -2.14 10.40
C ALA A 30 6.18 -1.92 11.78
N SER A 31 5.78 -0.68 12.08
CA SER A 31 5.12 -0.38 13.34
C SER A 31 3.63 -0.70 13.29
N LEU A 32 3.13 -1.31 14.36
CA LEU A 32 1.72 -1.63 14.60
C LEU A 32 1.00 -0.50 15.35
N ASP A 33 1.64 0.64 15.62
CA ASP A 33 1.07 1.72 16.42
C ASP A 33 -0.25 2.30 15.86
N LEU A 34 -0.47 2.17 14.55
CA LEU A 34 -1.70 2.60 13.87
C LEU A 34 -2.75 1.48 13.76
N MET A 35 -2.43 0.27 14.21
CA MET A 35 -3.31 -0.90 14.20
C MET A 35 -3.88 -1.14 15.59
N GLU A 36 -5.11 -1.66 15.65
CA GLU A 36 -5.71 -2.05 16.93
C GLU A 36 -4.94 -3.23 17.54
N GLU A 37 -4.75 -3.21 18.86
CA GLU A 37 -4.04 -4.27 19.57
C GLU A 37 -4.69 -5.64 19.30
N GLY A 38 -3.93 -6.56 18.71
CA GLY A 38 -4.39 -7.90 18.35
C GLY A 38 -5.11 -8.03 17.00
N SER A 39 -5.21 -6.94 16.21
CA SER A 39 -5.82 -6.99 14.87
C SER A 39 -4.95 -7.68 13.81
N VAL A 40 -3.63 -7.67 14.00
CA VAL A 40 -2.64 -8.25 13.08
C VAL A 40 -2.13 -9.58 13.64
N GLN A 41 -2.13 -10.61 12.79
CA GLN A 41 -1.65 -11.95 13.12
C GLN A 41 -0.57 -12.42 12.14
N ILE A 42 0.24 -13.38 12.57
CA ILE A 42 1.25 -14.00 11.70
C ILE A 42 0.53 -14.69 10.55
N GLY A 43 0.93 -14.38 9.32
CA GLY A 43 0.28 -14.86 8.10
C GLY A 43 -0.66 -13.84 7.44
N ASP A 44 -1.05 -12.78 8.14
CA ASP A 44 -1.88 -11.71 7.56
C ASP A 44 -1.12 -10.92 6.49
N PHE A 45 -1.88 -10.41 5.53
CA PHE A 45 -1.39 -9.47 4.54
C PHE A 45 -1.76 -8.05 4.94
N VAL A 46 -0.75 -7.19 4.95
CA VAL A 46 -0.87 -5.80 5.37
C VAL A 46 -0.32 -4.87 4.30
N LEU A 47 -0.96 -3.72 4.14
CA LEU A 47 -0.45 -2.66 3.27
C LEU A 47 0.53 -1.80 4.05
N LEU A 48 1.82 -1.90 3.67
CA LEU A 48 2.86 -1.07 4.24
C LEU A 48 2.86 0.30 3.55
N HIS A 49 2.71 1.37 4.33
CA HIS A 49 2.88 2.74 3.87
C HIS A 49 3.88 3.44 4.78
N ILE A 50 5.04 3.85 4.25
CA ILE A 50 6.07 4.62 4.96
C ILE A 50 6.50 4.04 6.34
N GLY A 51 6.44 2.72 6.51
CA GLY A 51 6.83 2.04 7.76
C GLY A 51 5.68 1.74 8.72
N PHE A 52 4.44 2.08 8.34
CA PHE A 52 3.24 1.82 9.12
C PHE A 52 2.25 0.93 8.36
N ILE A 53 1.49 0.15 9.11
CA ILE A 53 0.36 -0.62 8.60
C ILE A 53 -0.89 0.24 8.74
N MET A 54 -1.58 0.52 7.64
CA MET A 54 -2.74 1.43 7.66
C MET A 54 -4.08 0.72 7.85
N ASN A 55 -4.30 -0.44 7.24
CA ASN A 55 -5.51 -1.24 7.39
C ASN A 55 -5.23 -2.71 7.08
N LYS A 56 -5.88 -3.62 7.82
CA LYS A 56 -6.03 -5.03 7.44
C LYS A 56 -7.13 -5.12 6.38
N ILE A 57 -6.84 -5.80 5.29
CA ILE A 57 -7.82 -6.07 4.23
C ILE A 57 -7.98 -7.57 4.09
N ASP A 58 -9.20 -8.04 3.87
CA ASP A 58 -9.47 -9.43 3.59
C ASP A 58 -8.95 -9.82 2.19
N GLU A 59 -8.58 -11.09 2.00
CA GLU A 59 -7.99 -11.56 0.75
C GLU A 59 -8.94 -11.37 -0.44
N GLU A 60 -10.24 -11.59 -0.21
CA GLU A 60 -11.28 -11.43 -1.22
C GLU A 60 -11.46 -9.96 -1.64
N ASP A 61 -11.47 -9.03 -0.69
CA ASP A 61 -11.56 -7.58 -0.95
C ASP A 61 -10.30 -7.03 -1.63
N ALA A 62 -9.13 -7.57 -1.30
CA ALA A 62 -7.88 -7.22 -1.96
C ALA A 62 -7.90 -7.60 -3.45
N LEU A 63 -8.40 -8.80 -3.76
CA LEU A 63 -8.55 -9.30 -5.13
C LEU A 63 -9.60 -8.52 -5.91
N ALA A 64 -10.77 -8.26 -5.32
CA ALA A 64 -11.83 -7.48 -5.93
C ALA A 64 -11.39 -6.03 -6.25
N SER A 65 -10.62 -5.42 -5.34
CA SER A 65 -10.03 -4.10 -5.57
C SER A 65 -9.03 -4.14 -6.73
N LEU A 66 -8.18 -5.16 -6.80
CA LEU A 66 -7.18 -5.34 -7.86
C LEU A 66 -7.82 -5.52 -9.25
N GLU A 67 -8.93 -6.24 -9.32
CA GLU A 67 -9.72 -6.43 -10.53
C GLU A 67 -10.37 -5.12 -10.98
N THR A 68 -11.02 -4.40 -10.05
CA THR A 68 -11.61 -3.08 -10.32
C THR A 68 -10.55 -2.07 -10.80
N TYR A 69 -9.35 -2.08 -10.21
CA TYR A 69 -8.24 -1.21 -10.64
C TYR A 69 -7.75 -1.56 -12.05
N ARG A 70 -7.74 -2.85 -12.43
CA ARG A 70 -7.41 -3.27 -13.80
C ARG A 70 -8.45 -2.79 -14.80
N GLU A 71 -9.74 -2.94 -14.49
CA GLU A 71 -10.81 -2.45 -15.35
C GLU A 71 -10.74 -0.93 -15.55
N ILE A 72 -10.46 -0.17 -14.48
CA ILE A 72 -10.29 1.29 -14.58
C ILE A 72 -9.09 1.64 -15.47
N LEU A 73 -7.97 0.93 -15.34
CA LEU A 73 -6.78 1.15 -16.17
C LEU A 73 -6.99 0.75 -17.64
N GLU A 74 -7.81 -0.26 -17.92
CA GLU A 74 -8.19 -0.66 -19.27
C GLU A 74 -9.25 0.26 -19.90
N MET A 75 -10.06 0.93 -19.08
CA MET A 75 -11.04 1.92 -19.53
C MET A 75 -10.45 3.33 -19.73
N MET A 76 -9.24 3.60 -19.24
CA MET A 76 -8.55 4.88 -19.45
C MET A 76 -7.84 4.89 -20.83
N ASP A 77 -8.36 5.71 -21.74
CA ASP A 77 -7.89 5.89 -23.12
C ASP A 77 -6.54 6.66 -23.18
N GLU A 78 -5.68 6.31 -24.15
CA GLU A 78 -4.28 6.79 -24.27
C GLU A 78 -4.11 8.33 -24.30
N LYS A 79 -5.19 9.08 -24.56
CA LYS A 79 -5.21 10.55 -24.57
C LYS A 79 -5.13 11.21 -23.18
N GLU A 80 -5.64 10.60 -22.10
CA GLU A 80 -5.59 11.23 -20.77
C GLU A 80 -4.19 11.16 -20.13
N ARG A 81 -3.40 10.16 -20.55
CA ARG A 81 -2.01 9.96 -20.11
C ARG A 81 -1.06 11.06 -20.60
N GLN A 82 -1.32 11.67 -21.76
CA GLN A 82 -0.53 12.82 -22.26
C GLN A 82 -0.90 14.14 -21.55
N GLN A 83 -2.16 14.31 -21.14
CA GLN A 83 -2.62 15.54 -20.49
C GLN A 83 -2.01 15.68 -19.08
N ALA A 84 -1.88 14.59 -18.32
CA ALA A 84 -1.25 14.60 -17.01
C ALA A 84 0.25 14.95 -17.03
N ILE A 85 0.94 14.76 -18.16
CA ILE A 85 2.35 15.13 -18.32
C ILE A 85 2.50 16.62 -18.63
N LEU A 86 1.55 17.21 -19.36
CA LEU A 86 1.59 18.62 -19.77
C LEU A 86 1.21 19.59 -18.62
N ASP A 87 0.35 19.18 -17.69
CA ASP A 87 -0.07 20.02 -16.57
C ASP A 87 0.99 20.13 -15.44
N GLY A 88 1.97 19.22 -15.41
CA GLY A 88 3.05 19.22 -14.42
C GLY A 88 4.12 20.31 -14.62
N ASP A 89 4.26 20.85 -15.84
CA ASP A 89 5.28 21.85 -16.17
C ASP A 89 4.81 23.31 -15.99
N ASN A 90 3.51 23.56 -15.74
CA ASN A 90 3.00 24.94 -15.65
C ASN A 90 2.92 25.50 -14.22
N CYS A 91 3.48 24.81 -13.24
CA CYS A 91 3.68 25.36 -11.89
C CYS A 91 5.04 26.08 -11.77
N ALA A 92 5.41 26.83 -12.81
CA ALA A 92 6.56 27.74 -12.82
C ALA A 92 6.12 29.15 -13.18
N ASN A 93 5.23 29.75 -12.38
CA ASN A 93 5.07 31.20 -12.24
C ASN A 93 4.34 31.51 -10.93
N GLY A 94 5.01 31.25 -9.80
CA GLY A 94 4.66 31.83 -8.50
C GLY A 94 5.46 33.11 -8.30
N GLY A 95 4.80 34.25 -8.50
CA GLY A 95 5.21 35.58 -8.04
C GLY A 95 4.03 36.24 -7.35
#